data_AF-A0A9J6G7W4-F1
#
_entry.id   AF-A0A9J6G7W4-F1
#
_cell.length_a   1.000
_cell.length_b   1.000
_cell.length_c   1.000
_cell.angle_alpha   90.00
_cell.angle_beta   90.00
_cell.angle_gamma   90.00
#
_symmetry.space_group_name_H-M   'P 1'
#
loop_
_entity.id
_entity.type
_entity.pdbx_description
1 polymer ?
#
loop_
_entity_poly.entity_id
_entity_poly.type
_entity_poly.pdbx_seq_one_letter_code
_entity_poly.pdbx_strand_id
1 'polypeptide(L)'
;MKSLKKKLADDNLSLLDVGECWLHKVHNAFSHGLDSFAVEVESAVVDAYYFFKHSSVQSSHLKEQQKVLGLPETVFLRHVSSRWLSLMPALERLLEQLPALKSVLAAEAPVRSSGSIKERLRKNISNKEFHAKALFVKNAAETFAKFLTLFQKSEPLIHILHSECVTLLKKSWEGS
;
A
#
# COMPACT_ATOMS: atom_id res chain seq x y z
N MET A 1 -12.58 -10.74 -24.25
CA MET A 1 -12.63 -9.31 -24.63
C MET A 1 -12.30 -9.02 -26.10
N LYS A 2 -11.30 -9.68 -26.73
CA LYS A 2 -10.93 -9.42 -28.14
C LYS A 2 -12.10 -9.56 -29.15
N SER A 3 -13.00 -10.51 -28.96
CA SER A 3 -14.14 -10.70 -29.89
C SER A 3 -15.26 -9.66 -29.74
N LEU A 4 -15.42 -9.04 -28.57
CA LEU A 4 -16.45 -8.01 -28.35
C LEU A 4 -16.01 -6.66 -28.94
N LYS A 5 -14.74 -6.27 -28.74
CA LYS A 5 -14.17 -5.05 -29.35
C LYS A 5 -14.27 -5.09 -30.87
N LYS A 6 -13.96 -6.24 -31.47
CA LYS A 6 -14.05 -6.45 -32.92
C LYS A 6 -15.50 -6.28 -33.42
N LYS A 7 -16.46 -6.96 -32.77
CA LYS A 7 -17.89 -6.81 -33.12
C LYS A 7 -18.41 -5.38 -33.00
N LEU A 8 -18.03 -4.67 -31.93
CA LEU A 8 -18.43 -3.27 -31.72
C LEU A 8 -17.82 -2.32 -32.76
N ALA A 9 -16.58 -2.55 -33.18
CA ALA A 9 -15.94 -1.78 -34.24
C ALA A 9 -16.57 -2.03 -35.61
N ASP A 10 -16.97 -3.28 -35.88
CA ASP A 10 -17.67 -3.67 -37.11
C ASP A 10 -19.10 -3.07 -37.16
N ASP A 11 -19.79 -2.96 -36.01
CA ASP A 11 -21.16 -2.45 -35.91
C ASP A 11 -21.24 -0.91 -35.87
N ASN A 12 -20.24 -0.21 -35.33
CA ASN A 12 -20.27 1.25 -35.25
C ASN A 12 -18.86 1.88 -35.29
N LEU A 13 -18.48 2.36 -36.48
CA LEU A 13 -17.22 3.07 -36.76
C LEU A 13 -17.03 4.37 -35.96
N SER A 14 -18.08 4.93 -35.35
CA SER A 14 -17.99 6.13 -34.50
C SER A 14 -17.61 5.82 -33.05
N LEU A 15 -17.52 4.55 -32.65
CA LEU A 15 -17.04 4.16 -31.33
C LEU A 15 -15.53 4.32 -31.22
N LEU A 16 -15.10 5.18 -30.30
CA LEU A 16 -13.70 5.37 -29.97
C LEU A 16 -13.24 4.32 -28.94
N ASP A 17 -12.29 3.45 -29.31
CA ASP A 17 -11.61 2.57 -28.34
C ASP A 17 -10.60 3.41 -27.53
N VAL A 18 -11.00 3.77 -26.31
CA VAL A 18 -10.16 4.51 -25.35
C VAL A 18 -9.12 3.63 -24.63
N GLY A 19 -8.99 2.36 -25.04
CA GLY A 19 -7.98 1.43 -24.54
C GLY A 19 -8.39 0.66 -23.28
N GLU A 20 -7.40 0.27 -22.49
CA GLU A 20 -7.59 -0.38 -21.19
C GLU A 20 -7.67 0.67 -20.07
N CYS A 21 -8.10 0.25 -18.87
CA CYS A 21 -8.15 1.12 -17.71
C CYS A 21 -6.73 1.54 -17.29
N TRP A 22 -6.38 2.81 -17.51
CA TRP A 22 -5.08 3.36 -17.16
C TRP A 22 -4.80 3.35 -15.66
N LEU A 23 -5.85 3.47 -14.85
CA LEU A 23 -5.76 3.27 -13.40
C LEU A 23 -5.18 1.88 -13.07
N HIS A 24 -5.63 0.85 -13.79
CA HIS A 24 -5.14 -0.52 -13.62
C HIS A 24 -3.68 -0.66 -14.08
N LYS A 25 -3.27 0.01 -15.17
CA LYS A 25 -1.87 0.02 -15.62
C LYS A 25 -0.94 0.66 -14.59
N VAL A 26 -1.30 1.84 -14.09
CA VAL A 26 -0.50 2.56 -13.09
C VAL A 26 -0.46 1.77 -11.77
N HIS A 27 -1.58 1.19 -11.36
CA HIS A 27 -1.64 0.31 -10.20
C HIS A 27 -0.69 -0.89 -10.35
N ASN A 28 -0.76 -1.63 -11.45
CA ASN A 28 0.09 -2.80 -11.68
C ASN A 28 1.57 -2.43 -11.75
N ALA A 29 1.92 -1.30 -12.39
CA ALA A 29 3.30 -0.83 -12.44
C ALA A 29 3.85 -0.58 -11.02
N PHE A 30 3.05 0.03 -10.15
CA PHE A 30 3.42 0.19 -8.74
C PHE A 30 3.57 -1.16 -8.06
N SER A 31 2.56 -2.03 -8.13
CA SER A 31 2.56 -3.33 -7.44
C SER A 31 3.75 -4.18 -7.86
N HIS A 32 4.10 -4.21 -9.15
CA HIS A 32 5.31 -4.89 -9.62
C HIS A 32 6.61 -4.28 -9.07
N GLY A 33 6.67 -2.95 -8.92
CA GLY A 33 7.80 -2.28 -8.26
C GLY A 33 7.91 -2.68 -6.78
N LEU A 34 6.78 -2.75 -6.08
CA LEU A 34 6.72 -3.17 -4.69
C LEU A 34 7.16 -4.63 -4.52
N ASP A 35 6.62 -5.54 -5.34
CA ASP A 35 6.99 -6.96 -5.37
C ASP A 35 8.50 -7.15 -5.58
N SER A 36 9.10 -6.31 -6.43
CA SER A 36 10.52 -6.42 -6.80
C SER A 36 11.46 -5.82 -5.76
N PHE A 37 11.06 -4.76 -5.06
CA PHE A 37 11.97 -3.97 -4.21
C PHE A 37 11.69 -4.12 -2.70
N ALA A 38 10.42 -4.13 -2.31
CA ALA A 38 10.00 -3.92 -0.93
C ALA A 38 8.73 -4.71 -0.54
N VAL A 39 8.60 -5.95 -1.02
CA VAL A 39 7.48 -6.85 -0.69
C VAL A 39 7.32 -7.06 0.82
N GLU A 40 8.41 -6.98 1.58
CA GLU A 40 8.40 -7.05 3.04
C GLU A 40 7.68 -5.89 3.71
N VAL A 41 7.62 -4.71 3.07
CA VAL A 41 6.92 -3.53 3.58
C VAL A 41 5.42 -3.75 3.53
N GLU A 42 4.90 -4.18 2.38
CA GLU A 42 3.48 -4.52 2.24
C GLU A 42 3.09 -5.65 3.19
N SER A 43 3.92 -6.69 3.25
CA SER A 43 3.73 -7.83 4.14
C SER A 43 3.66 -7.40 5.61
N ALA A 44 4.55 -6.49 6.06
CA ALA A 44 4.54 -5.99 7.42
C ALA A 44 3.30 -5.14 7.74
N VAL A 45 2.81 -4.34 6.79
CA VAL A 45 1.55 -3.59 6.95
C VAL A 45 0.36 -4.54 7.15
N VAL A 46 0.27 -5.57 6.31
CA VAL A 46 -0.78 -6.59 6.39
C VAL A 46 -0.67 -7.37 7.70
N ASP A 47 0.53 -7.84 8.04
CA ASP A 47 0.78 -8.64 9.24
C ASP A 47 0.52 -7.83 10.51
N ALA A 48 0.87 -6.55 10.56
CA ALA A 48 0.57 -5.68 11.70
C ALA A 48 -0.94 -5.59 11.96
N TYR A 49 -1.75 -5.37 10.92
CA TYR A 49 -3.21 -5.36 11.07
C TYR A 49 -3.74 -6.70 11.61
N TYR A 50 -3.35 -7.82 10.99
CA TYR A 50 -3.86 -9.14 11.37
C TYR A 50 -3.34 -9.64 12.72
N PHE A 51 -2.18 -9.16 13.17
CA PHE A 51 -1.67 -9.44 14.51
C PHE A 51 -2.66 -8.93 15.57
N PHE A 52 -3.08 -7.66 15.49
CA PHE A 52 -3.99 -7.09 16.50
C PHE A 52 -5.47 -7.42 16.28
N LYS A 53 -5.91 -7.67 15.03
CA LYS A 53 -7.33 -7.81 14.65
C LYS A 53 -8.13 -8.76 15.54
N HIS A 54 -7.53 -9.84 16.01
CA HIS A 54 -8.20 -10.91 16.75
C HIS A 54 -7.70 -11.08 18.20
N SER A 55 -6.88 -10.15 18.70
CA SER A 55 -6.29 -10.24 20.03
C SER A 55 -6.57 -8.99 20.84
N SER A 56 -7.54 -9.09 21.75
CA SER A 56 -7.84 -8.04 22.73
C SER A 56 -6.64 -7.77 23.64
N VAL A 57 -5.91 -8.82 24.03
CA VAL A 57 -4.71 -8.72 24.87
C VAL A 57 -3.62 -7.89 24.19
N GLN A 58 -3.29 -8.21 22.94
CA GLN A 58 -2.28 -7.45 22.18
C GLN A 58 -2.73 -6.00 21.94
N SER A 59 -4.03 -5.80 21.66
CA SER A 59 -4.58 -4.45 21.45
C SER A 59 -4.52 -3.60 22.71
N SER A 60 -4.81 -4.18 23.88
CA SER A 60 -4.65 -3.52 25.18
C SER A 60 -3.19 -3.18 25.46
N HIS A 61 -2.26 -4.09 25.16
CA HIS A 61 -0.84 -3.83 25.36
C HIS A 61 -0.31 -2.75 24.40
N LEU A 62 -0.78 -2.72 23.14
CA LEU A 62 -0.46 -1.64 22.20
C LEU A 62 -0.87 -0.27 22.76
N LYS A 63 -2.09 -0.17 23.28
CA LYS A 63 -2.61 1.07 23.90
C LYS A 63 -1.78 1.51 25.10
N GLU A 64 -1.34 0.57 25.93
CA GLU A 64 -0.42 0.85 27.04
C GLU A 64 0.93 1.39 26.52
N GLN A 65 1.53 0.73 25.53
CA GLN A 65 2.79 1.17 24.95
C GLN A 65 2.67 2.53 24.26
N GLN A 66 1.56 2.81 23.59
CA GLN A 66 1.25 4.14 23.03
C GLN A 66 1.26 5.21 24.10
N LYS A 67 0.59 4.97 25.23
CA LYS A 67 0.57 5.91 26.36
C LYS A 67 1.97 6.13 26.95
N VAL A 68 2.75 5.06 27.15
CA VAL A 68 4.11 5.12 27.69
C VAL A 68 5.04 5.91 26.76
N LEU A 69 4.89 5.75 25.45
CA LEU A 69 5.74 6.39 24.43
C LEU A 69 5.22 7.75 23.97
N GLY A 70 4.09 8.22 24.50
CA GLY A 70 3.46 9.48 24.07
C GLY A 70 2.96 9.47 22.61
N LEU A 71 2.64 8.29 22.07
CA LEU A 71 2.12 8.13 20.71
C LEU A 71 0.59 8.27 20.68
N PRO A 72 0.01 8.69 19.54
CA PRO A 72 -1.44 8.69 19.37
C PRO A 72 -2.06 7.31 19.61
N GLU A 73 -3.14 7.27 20.39
CA GLU A 73 -3.89 6.04 20.63
C GLU A 73 -4.68 5.64 19.37
N THR A 74 -4.10 4.75 18.57
CA THR A 74 -4.65 4.40 17.26
C THR A 74 -4.48 2.92 16.95
N VAL A 75 -5.30 2.42 16.02
CA VAL A 75 -5.22 1.03 15.55
C VAL A 75 -4.55 0.96 14.18
N PHE A 76 -3.95 -0.18 13.88
CA PHE A 76 -3.42 -0.48 12.55
C PHE A 76 -4.55 -0.54 11.52
N LEU A 77 -4.29 -0.01 10.33
CA LEU A 77 -5.28 0.04 9.26
C LEU A 77 -5.17 -1.18 8.36
N ARG A 78 -6.32 -1.67 7.88
CA ARG A 78 -6.37 -2.78 6.94
C ARG A 78 -5.91 -2.31 5.56
N HIS A 79 -4.87 -2.95 5.04
CA HIS A 79 -4.51 -2.88 3.63
C HIS A 79 -5.07 -4.09 2.85
N VAL A 80 -5.50 -3.86 1.61
CA VAL A 80 -5.82 -4.91 0.64
C VAL A 80 -5.08 -4.59 -0.66
N SER A 81 -4.31 -5.55 -1.19
CA SER A 81 -3.42 -5.36 -2.34
C SER A 81 -4.13 -4.85 -3.60
N SER A 82 -5.38 -5.26 -3.82
CA SER A 82 -6.22 -4.78 -4.93
C SER A 82 -6.63 -3.31 -4.83
N ARG A 83 -6.46 -2.69 -3.65
CA ARG A 83 -6.78 -1.28 -3.40
C ARG A 83 -5.57 -0.56 -2.83
N TRP A 84 -4.64 -0.26 -3.73
CA TRP A 84 -3.42 0.49 -3.46
C TRP A 84 -3.57 1.70 -2.54
N LEU A 85 -4.62 2.52 -2.68
CA LEU A 85 -4.82 3.71 -1.84
C LEU A 85 -4.94 3.40 -0.35
N SER A 86 -5.21 2.14 0.02
CA SER A 86 -5.19 1.71 1.42
C SER A 86 -3.77 1.45 1.96
N LEU A 87 -2.75 1.28 1.09
CA LEU A 87 -1.38 1.01 1.54
C LEU A 87 -0.77 2.24 2.21
N MET A 88 -0.86 3.41 1.56
CA MET A 88 -0.28 4.65 2.10
C MET A 88 -0.70 4.95 3.54
N PRO A 89 -1.99 5.10 3.86
CA PRO A 89 -2.40 5.40 5.23
C PRO A 89 -2.04 4.27 6.21
N ALA A 90 -2.05 3.02 5.77
CA ALA A 90 -1.66 1.89 6.60
C ALA A 90 -0.14 1.84 6.87
N LEU A 91 0.68 2.21 5.89
CA LEU A 91 2.12 2.34 6.01
C LEU A 91 2.52 3.52 6.90
N GLU A 92 1.85 4.66 6.75
CA GLU A 92 2.05 5.82 7.63
C GLU A 92 1.72 5.47 9.08
N ARG A 93 0.59 4.78 9.31
CA ARG A 93 0.24 4.25 10.63
C ARG A 93 1.31 3.28 11.15
N LEU A 94 1.82 2.40 10.30
CA LEU A 94 2.88 1.46 10.67
C LEU A 94 4.16 2.18 11.11
N LEU A 95 4.57 3.21 10.37
CA LEU A 95 5.75 4.01 10.67
C LEU A 95 5.59 4.80 11.97
N GLU A 96 4.43 5.44 12.18
CA GLU A 96 4.11 6.19 13.40
C GLU A 96 4.14 5.28 14.65
N GLN A 97 3.56 4.09 14.53
CA GLN A 97 3.38 3.15 15.64
C GLN A 97 4.53 2.14 15.76
N LEU A 98 5.59 2.28 14.96
CA LEU A 98 6.71 1.35 14.92
C LEU A 98 7.40 1.16 16.28
N PRO A 99 7.61 2.21 17.12
CA PRO A 99 8.18 2.04 18.45
C PRO A 99 7.28 1.19 19.38
N ALA A 100 5.98 1.49 19.44
CA ALA A 100 5.04 0.72 20.26
C ALA A 100 4.91 -0.73 19.78
N LEU A 101 4.89 -0.94 18.46
CA LEU A 101 4.85 -2.26 17.85
C LEU A 101 6.07 -3.11 18.26
N LYS A 102 7.27 -2.51 18.23
CA LYS A 102 8.51 -3.18 18.66
C LYS A 102 8.45 -3.58 20.12
N SER A 103 7.93 -2.72 21.00
CA SER A 103 7.77 -3.04 22.42
C SER A 103 6.81 -4.21 22.64
N VAL A 104 5.65 -4.21 21.98
CA VAL A 104 4.66 -5.31 22.07
C VAL A 104 5.28 -6.63 21.62
N LEU A 105 5.98 -6.64 20.49
CA LEU A 105 6.60 -7.84 19.95
C LEU A 105 7.75 -8.36 20.81
N ALA A 106 8.45 -7.47 21.53
CA ALA A 106 9.52 -7.82 22.46
C ALA A 106 8.99 -8.44 23.76
N ALA A 107 7.84 -7.98 24.26
CA ALA A 107 7.25 -8.47 25.51
C ALA A 107 6.67 -9.90 25.39
N GLU A 108 6.33 -10.34 24.19
CA GLU A 108 5.74 -11.66 24.02
C GLU A 108 6.77 -12.80 23.88
N ALA A 109 6.45 -13.97 24.45
CA ALA A 109 7.26 -15.18 24.38
C ALA A 109 7.64 -15.60 22.94
N PRO A 110 8.83 -16.18 22.72
CA PRO A 110 9.28 -16.62 21.39
C PRO A 110 8.31 -17.62 20.75
N VAL A 111 8.08 -17.48 19.44
CA VAL A 111 7.12 -18.31 18.70
C VAL A 111 7.74 -19.68 18.41
N ARG A 112 7.01 -20.75 18.71
CA ARG A 112 7.44 -22.13 18.42
C ARG A 112 7.22 -22.56 16.96
N SER A 113 6.38 -21.85 16.20
CA SER A 113 6.12 -22.14 14.79
C SER A 113 6.77 -21.11 13.87
N SER A 114 7.61 -21.61 12.95
CA SER A 114 8.13 -20.83 11.84
C SER A 114 6.99 -20.33 10.95
N GLY A 115 7.02 -19.06 10.58
CA GLY A 115 6.07 -18.49 9.62
C GLY A 115 4.76 -17.95 10.22
N SER A 116 4.61 -17.88 11.55
CA SER A 116 3.51 -17.14 12.16
C SER A 116 3.52 -15.65 11.76
N ILE A 117 2.37 -14.98 11.78
CA ILE A 117 2.25 -13.52 11.55
C ILE A 117 3.25 -12.76 12.41
N LYS A 118 3.34 -13.13 13.70
CA LYS A 118 4.27 -12.53 14.65
C LYS A 118 5.73 -12.67 14.22
N GLU A 119 6.14 -13.86 13.82
CA GLU A 119 7.53 -14.12 13.43
C GLU A 119 7.89 -13.36 12.15
N ARG A 120 7.01 -13.37 11.15
CA ARG A 120 7.19 -12.59 9.92
C ARG A 120 7.28 -11.10 10.21
N LEU A 121 6.37 -10.58 11.05
CA LEU A 121 6.37 -9.18 11.44
C LEU A 121 7.65 -8.81 12.18
N ARG A 122 8.07 -9.60 13.16
CA ARG A 122 9.32 -9.40 13.91
C ARG A 122 10.54 -9.44 12.99
N LYS A 123 10.61 -10.40 12.08
CA LYS A 123 11.69 -10.53 11.09
C LYS A 123 11.77 -9.29 10.19
N ASN A 124 10.64 -8.85 9.64
CA ASN A 124 10.61 -7.71 8.73
C ASN A 124 11.02 -6.42 9.45
N ILE A 125 10.42 -6.08 10.60
CA ILE A 125 10.72 -4.82 11.30
C ILE A 125 12.10 -4.77 11.96
N SER A 126 12.73 -5.93 12.18
CA SER A 126 14.09 -6.03 12.72
C SER A 126 15.16 -5.93 11.63
N ASN A 127 14.78 -6.02 10.35
CA ASN A 127 15.70 -5.78 9.25
C ASN A 127 16.14 -4.31 9.25
N LYS A 128 17.46 -4.09 9.25
CA LYS A 128 18.08 -2.75 9.22
C LYS A 128 17.64 -1.89 8.03
N GLU A 129 17.28 -2.52 6.91
CA GLU A 129 16.85 -1.84 5.69
C GLU A 129 15.35 -1.53 5.68
N PHE A 130 14.56 -2.16 6.56
CA PHE A 130 13.11 -2.06 6.55
C PHE A 130 12.62 -0.62 6.61
N HIS A 131 13.20 0.18 7.53
CA HIS A 131 12.77 1.56 7.70
C HIS A 131 13.08 2.41 6.46
N ALA A 132 14.25 2.24 5.86
CA ALA A 132 14.63 2.93 4.63
C ALA A 132 13.72 2.53 3.46
N LYS A 133 13.44 1.23 3.29
CA LYS A 133 12.51 0.73 2.27
C LYS A 133 11.09 1.25 2.50
N ALA A 134 10.61 1.27 3.73
CA ALA A 134 9.28 1.80 4.07
C ALA A 134 9.17 3.30 3.75
N LEU A 135 10.19 4.10 4.08
CA LEU A 135 10.24 5.52 3.71
C LEU A 135 10.29 5.71 2.19
N PHE A 136 11.08 4.90 1.49
CA PHE A 136 11.13 4.92 0.03
C PHE A 136 9.77 4.59 -0.58
N VAL A 137 9.10 3.53 -0.13
CA VAL A 137 7.75 3.15 -0.58
C VAL A 137 6.75 4.27 -0.31
N LYS A 138 6.81 4.91 0.86
CA LYS A 138 5.95 6.06 1.18
C LYS A 138 6.17 7.20 0.17
N ASN A 139 7.41 7.61 -0.07
CA ASN A 139 7.74 8.68 -1.02
C ASN A 139 7.36 8.33 -2.47
N ALA A 140 7.64 7.10 -2.90
CA ALA A 140 7.22 6.61 -4.21
C ALA A 140 5.70 6.67 -4.33
N ALA A 141 4.97 6.21 -3.31
CA ALA A 141 3.51 6.20 -3.28
C ALA A 141 2.87 7.58 -3.47
N GLU A 142 3.45 8.62 -2.87
CA GLU A 142 3.00 10.01 -3.00
C GLU A 142 3.03 10.50 -4.45
N THR A 143 3.99 10.01 -5.25
CA THR A 143 4.10 10.34 -6.69
C THR A 143 2.86 9.88 -7.46
N PHE A 144 2.29 8.73 -7.09
CA PHE A 144 1.11 8.15 -7.72
C PHE A 144 -0.20 8.64 -7.11
N ALA A 145 -0.19 9.13 -5.86
CA ALA A 145 -1.39 9.45 -5.10
C ALA A 145 -2.32 10.44 -5.81
N LYS A 146 -1.77 11.53 -6.39
CA LYS A 146 -2.56 12.52 -7.15
C LYS A 146 -3.25 11.87 -8.36
N PHE A 147 -2.51 11.10 -9.15
CA PHE A 147 -3.05 10.46 -10.35
C PHE A 147 -4.17 9.49 -9.99
N LEU A 148 -3.92 8.62 -9.01
CA LEU A 148 -4.87 7.58 -8.62
C LEU A 148 -6.14 8.15 -7.97
N THR A 149 -6.02 9.18 -7.13
CA THR A 149 -7.20 9.83 -6.53
C THR A 149 -8.03 10.57 -7.57
N LEU A 150 -7.39 11.19 -8.56
CA LEU A 150 -8.07 11.88 -9.66
C LEU A 150 -8.88 10.90 -10.54
N PHE A 151 -8.25 9.84 -11.03
CA PHE A 151 -8.90 8.88 -11.95
C PHE A 151 -9.80 7.83 -11.26
N GLN A 152 -9.98 7.89 -9.94
CA GLN A 152 -10.98 7.11 -9.20
C GLN A 152 -12.30 7.83 -9.00
N LYS A 153 -12.42 9.10 -9.43
CA LYS A 153 -13.68 9.83 -9.40
C LYS A 153 -14.69 9.24 -10.38
N SER A 154 -15.98 9.49 -10.13
CA SER A 154 -17.09 9.02 -10.98
C SER A 154 -17.26 9.83 -12.27
N GLU A 155 -16.66 11.01 -12.36
CA GLU A 155 -16.76 11.91 -13.51
C GLU A 155 -15.88 11.45 -14.70
N PRO A 156 -16.28 11.74 -15.96
CA PRO A 156 -15.50 11.35 -17.14
C PRO A 156 -14.25 12.24 -17.31
N LEU A 157 -13.08 11.68 -17.03
CA LEU A 157 -11.80 12.39 -17.05
C LEU A 157 -10.89 12.07 -18.24
N ILE A 158 -11.43 11.46 -19.30
CA ILE A 158 -10.65 11.04 -20.47
C ILE A 158 -9.90 12.22 -21.13
N HIS A 159 -10.50 13.41 -21.09
CA HIS A 159 -9.95 14.64 -21.69
C HIS A 159 -8.65 15.13 -21.05
N ILE A 160 -8.38 14.79 -19.78
CA ILE A 160 -7.13 15.13 -19.07
C ILE A 160 -6.19 13.92 -18.89
N LEU A 161 -6.57 12.74 -19.37
CA LEU A 161 -5.82 11.51 -19.14
C LEU A 161 -4.39 11.62 -19.66
N HIS A 162 -4.22 12.06 -20.91
CA HIS A 162 -2.91 12.20 -21.53
C HIS A 162 -2.01 13.16 -20.74
N SER A 163 -2.51 14.34 -20.39
CA SER A 163 -1.73 15.35 -19.65
C SER A 163 -1.32 14.87 -18.25
N GLU A 164 -2.19 14.16 -17.55
CA GLU A 164 -1.87 13.64 -16.21
C GLU A 164 -0.92 12.43 -16.28
N CYS A 165 -1.00 11.59 -17.31
CA CYS A 165 0.00 10.54 -17.55
C CYS A 165 1.40 11.14 -17.78
N VAL A 166 1.52 12.17 -18.64
CA VAL A 166 2.78 12.88 -18.87
C VAL A 166 3.30 13.51 -17.58
N THR A 167 2.42 14.10 -16.78
CA THR A 167 2.78 14.70 -15.48
C THR A 167 3.31 13.66 -14.50
N LEU A 168 2.67 12.49 -14.42
CA LEU A 168 3.11 11.38 -13.57
C LEU A 168 4.50 10.89 -13.97
N LEU A 169 4.75 10.73 -15.28
CA LEU A 169 6.04 10.27 -15.81
C LEU A 169 7.16 11.28 -15.51
N LYS A 170 6.91 12.58 -15.72
CA LYS A 170 7.89 13.64 -15.40
C LYS A 170 8.27 13.65 -13.93
N LYS A 171 7.29 13.57 -13.03
CA LYS A 171 7.55 13.50 -11.58
C LYS A 171 8.37 12.29 -11.18
N SER A 172 8.12 11.15 -11.83
CA SER A 172 8.87 9.91 -11.57
C SER A 172 10.34 10.02 -12.03
N TRP A 173 10.60 10.84 -13.04
CA TRP A 173 11.94 11.06 -13.60
C TRP A 173 12.73 12.17 -12.86
N GLU A 174 12.07 13.29 -12.53
CA GLU A 174 12.71 14.45 -11.89
C GLU A 174 12.97 14.26 -10.39
N GLY A 175 12.35 13.26 -9.76
CA GLY A 175 12.60 12.86 -8.36
C GLY A 175 13.68 11.77 -8.17
N SER A 176 14.36 11.37 -9.25
CA SER A 176 15.53 10.45 -9.23
C SER A 176 16.84 11.24 -9.26
#